data_AF-A0A9N8P4B6-F1
#
_entry.id   AF-A0A9N8P4B6-F1
#
_cell.length_a   1.000
_cell.length_b   1.000
_cell.length_c   1.000
_cell.angle_alpha   90.00
_cell.angle_beta   90.00
_cell.angle_gamma   90.00
#
_symmetry.space_group_name_H-M   'P 1'
#
loop_
_entity.id
_entity.type
_entity.pdbx_description
1 polymer ?
#
loop_
_entity_poly.entity_id
_entity_poly.type
_entity_poly.pdbx_seq_one_letter_code
_entity_poly.pdbx_strand_id
1 'polypeptide(L)'
;MSKREELIQKYAADLKEKCGVTPNMDLLTKVTIGCGPAIYNDDASVVAGTQESELETVKKNFLVKKLGLPDSPELFGAIHAVLEKYGKSNKHKYRAVVYYLLTVHFKKESVYK
;
A
#
# COMPACT_ATOMS: atom_id res chain seq x y z
N MET A 1 7.05 2.45 -22.58
CA MET A 1 6.21 2.03 -21.44
C MET A 1 5.35 3.20 -21.04
N SER A 2 4.13 2.96 -20.57
CA SER A 2 3.30 4.00 -19.98
C SER A 2 3.84 4.40 -18.60
N LYS A 3 3.50 5.61 -18.13
CA LYS A 3 3.95 6.06 -16.80
C LYS A 3 3.52 5.11 -15.67
N ARG A 4 2.37 4.47 -15.82
CA ARG A 4 1.86 3.47 -14.87
C ARG A 4 2.74 2.23 -14.83
N GLU A 5 3.19 1.73 -15.99
CA GLU A 5 4.06 0.55 -16.06
C GLU A 5 5.41 0.80 -15.38
N GLU A 6 6.00 1.98 -15.56
CA GLU A 6 7.21 2.38 -14.85
C GLU A 6 7.03 2.37 -13.33
N LEU A 7 5.90 2.92 -12.85
CA LEU A 7 5.57 2.93 -11.42
C LEU A 7 5.35 1.51 -10.88
N ILE A 8 4.65 0.65 -11.62
CA ILE A 8 4.45 -0.75 -11.22
C ILE A 8 5.79 -1.49 -11.10
N GLN A 9 6.72 -1.29 -12.04
CA GLN A 9 8.06 -1.87 -11.95
C GLN A 9 8.82 -1.38 -10.73
N LYS A 10 8.75 -0.07 -10.45
CA LYS A 10 9.34 0.53 -9.24
C LYS A 10 8.75 -0.06 -7.96
N TYR A 11 7.44 -0.23 -7.90
CA TYR A 11 6.74 -0.80 -6.75
C TYR A 11 7.08 -2.29 -6.56
N ALA A 12 7.24 -3.04 -7.65
CA ALA A 12 7.67 -4.43 -7.62
C ALA A 12 9.12 -4.57 -7.11
N ALA A 13 10.02 -3.68 -7.53
CA ALA A 13 11.38 -3.61 -7.02
C ALA A 13 11.40 -3.31 -5.52
N ASP A 14 10.63 -2.31 -5.07
CA ASP A 14 10.49 -1.97 -3.65
C ASP A 14 9.97 -3.15 -2.82
N LEU A 15 8.94 -3.86 -3.29
CA LEU A 15 8.43 -5.05 -2.61
C LEU A 15 9.50 -6.13 -2.45
N LYS A 16 10.31 -6.37 -3.48
CA LYS A 16 11.37 -7.38 -3.45
C LYS A 16 12.55 -6.95 -2.57
N GLU A 17 13.09 -5.77 -2.82
CA GLU A 17 14.37 -5.32 -2.27
C GLU A 17 14.23 -4.74 -0.86
N LYS A 18 13.13 -4.04 -0.58
CA LYS A 18 12.93 -3.35 0.71
C LYS A 18 12.02 -4.14 1.65
N CYS A 19 11.04 -4.86 1.10
CA CYS A 19 10.06 -5.59 1.91
C CYS A 19 10.32 -7.10 1.97
N GLY A 20 11.26 -7.64 1.16
CA GLY A 20 11.53 -9.08 1.09
C GLY A 20 10.33 -9.90 0.59
N VAL A 21 9.49 -9.32 -0.27
CA VAL A 21 8.28 -9.93 -0.81
C VAL A 21 8.42 -10.13 -2.31
N THR A 22 8.23 -11.36 -2.77
CA THR A 22 8.04 -11.63 -4.20
C THR A 22 6.66 -11.12 -4.63
N PRO A 23 6.57 -10.11 -5.51
CA PRO A 23 5.30 -9.48 -5.84
C PRO A 23 4.47 -10.38 -6.78
N ASN A 24 3.18 -10.53 -6.47
CA ASN A 24 2.19 -10.95 -7.45
C ASN A 24 1.87 -9.74 -8.34
N MET A 25 2.32 -9.79 -9.60
CA MET A 25 2.21 -8.66 -10.53
C MET A 25 0.76 -8.34 -10.92
N ASP A 26 -0.14 -9.32 -10.96
CA ASP A 26 -1.56 -9.09 -11.23
C ASP A 26 -2.18 -8.26 -10.09
N LEU A 27 -2.00 -8.72 -8.85
CA LEU A 27 -2.48 -8.01 -7.68
C LEU A 27 -1.88 -6.60 -7.59
N LEU A 28 -0.56 -6.47 -7.77
CA LEU A 28 0.10 -5.17 -7.72
C LEU A 28 -0.44 -4.20 -8.78
N THR A 29 -0.71 -4.69 -9.99
CA THR A 29 -1.31 -3.90 -11.06
C THR A 29 -2.71 -3.42 -10.67
N LYS A 30 -3.55 -4.31 -10.15
CA LYS A 30 -4.91 -3.97 -9.72
C LYS A 30 -4.94 -3.02 -8.53
N VAL A 31 -4.07 -3.21 -7.54
CA VAL A 31 -3.90 -2.27 -6.42
C VAL A 31 -3.47 -0.90 -6.94
N THR A 32 -2.48 -0.86 -7.84
CA THR A 32 -1.98 0.40 -8.44
C THR A 32 -3.08 1.13 -9.20
N ILE A 33 -3.89 0.41 -9.99
CA ILE A 33 -5.06 0.99 -10.68
C ILE A 33 -6.07 1.51 -9.65
N GLY A 34 -6.32 0.76 -8.57
CA GLY A 34 -7.21 1.16 -7.49
C GLY A 34 -6.78 2.41 -6.72
N CYS A 35 -5.49 2.74 -6.70
CA CYS A 35 -4.98 4.01 -6.19
C CYS A 35 -5.32 5.21 -7.10
N GLY A 36 -5.69 4.97 -8.36
CA GLY A 36 -6.14 6.00 -9.29
C GLY A 36 -5.05 7.04 -9.62
N PRO A 37 -5.40 8.32 -9.83
CA PRO A 37 -4.45 9.35 -10.23
C PRO A 37 -3.45 9.74 -9.13
N ALA A 38 -3.70 9.34 -7.87
CA ALA A 38 -2.84 9.65 -6.74
C ALA A 38 -1.40 9.11 -6.91
N ILE A 39 -1.23 8.04 -7.71
CA ILE A 39 0.09 7.46 -7.98
C ILE A 39 1.03 8.39 -8.78
N TYR A 40 0.49 9.40 -9.46
CA TYR A 40 1.25 10.33 -10.29
C TYR A 40 1.60 11.65 -9.59
N ASN A 41 1.06 11.88 -8.39
CA ASN A 41 1.38 13.04 -7.59
C ASN A 41 2.36 12.62 -6.49
N ASP A 42 3.48 13.32 -6.36
CA ASP A 42 4.57 12.89 -5.48
C ASP A 42 4.13 12.76 -4.02
N ASP A 43 3.34 13.71 -3.51
CA ASP A 43 2.82 13.71 -2.13
C ASP A 43 1.72 12.66 -1.96
N ALA A 44 0.73 12.67 -2.86
CA ALA A 44 -0.40 11.74 -2.83
C ALA A 44 -0.05 10.32 -3.28
N SER A 45 1.20 10.06 -3.66
CA SER A 45 1.71 8.71 -3.95
C SER A 45 2.40 8.07 -2.75
N VAL A 46 2.72 8.83 -1.69
CA VAL A 46 3.45 8.37 -0.49
C VAL A 46 2.56 8.40 0.76
N VAL A 47 2.76 7.44 1.66
CA VAL A 47 2.11 7.40 2.99
C VAL A 47 3.08 7.94 4.04
N ALA A 48 2.69 9.03 4.70
CA ALA A 48 3.43 9.64 5.80
C ALA A 48 3.27 8.81 7.08
N GLY A 49 4.19 7.87 7.31
CA GLY A 49 4.10 6.88 8.39
C GLY A 49 4.09 7.44 9.82
N THR A 50 4.43 8.71 10.03
CA THR A 50 4.44 9.39 11.34
C THR A 50 3.29 10.39 11.51
N GLN A 51 2.46 10.58 10.48
CA GLN A 51 1.34 11.51 10.53
C GLN A 51 0.07 10.72 10.85
N GLU A 52 -0.45 10.88 12.07
CA GLU A 52 -1.60 10.12 12.56
C GLU A 52 -2.85 10.25 11.67
N SER A 53 -3.15 11.46 11.19
CA SER A 53 -4.28 11.71 10.28
C SER A 53 -4.17 10.98 8.94
N GLU A 54 -2.96 10.76 8.44
CA GLU A 54 -2.73 9.95 7.24
C GLU A 54 -2.99 8.47 7.54
N LEU A 55 -2.55 7.97 8.70
CA LEU A 55 -2.79 6.58 9.10
C LEU A 55 -4.29 6.30 9.35
N GLU A 56 -5.00 7.26 9.96
CA GLU A 56 -6.46 7.22 10.09
C GLU A 56 -7.16 7.16 8.73
N THR A 57 -6.67 7.93 7.75
CA THR A 57 -7.20 7.94 6.39
C THR A 57 -6.99 6.59 5.72
N VAL A 58 -5.81 5.97 5.86
CA VAL A 58 -5.55 4.61 5.38
C VAL A 58 -6.48 3.61 6.07
N LYS A 59 -6.62 3.66 7.39
CA LYS A 59 -7.51 2.78 8.14
C LYS A 59 -8.95 2.90 7.64
N LYS A 60 -9.52 4.11 7.65
CA LYS A 60 -10.94 4.35 7.34
C LYS A 60 -11.26 4.07 5.87
N ASN A 61 -10.49 4.66 4.96
CA ASN A 61 -10.84 4.63 3.54
C ASN A 61 -10.37 3.36 2.84
N PHE A 62 -9.23 2.80 3.26
CA PHE A 62 -8.71 1.60 2.63
C PHE A 62 -9.11 0.34 3.39
N LEU A 63 -8.70 0.18 4.64
CA LEU A 63 -8.93 -1.06 5.38
C LEU A 63 -10.42 -1.31 5.65
N VAL A 64 -11.13 -0.33 6.18
CA VAL A 64 -12.56 -0.47 6.50
C VAL A 64 -13.40 -0.39 5.22
N LYS A 65 -13.36 0.74 4.50
CA LYS A 65 -14.27 0.96 3.36
C LYS A 65 -13.95 0.11 2.13
N LYS A 66 -12.68 -0.03 1.73
CA LYS A 66 -12.31 -0.75 0.50
C LYS A 66 -12.15 -2.24 0.71
N LEU A 67 -11.45 -2.67 1.77
CA LEU A 67 -11.22 -4.10 2.06
C LEU A 67 -12.33 -4.75 2.89
N GLY A 68 -13.27 -3.95 3.43
CA GLY A 68 -14.42 -4.44 4.18
C GLY A 68 -14.01 -5.06 5.53
N LEU A 69 -12.95 -4.54 6.16
CA LEU A 69 -12.53 -4.98 7.49
C LEU A 69 -13.38 -4.28 8.56
N PRO A 70 -13.74 -4.97 9.66
CA PRO A 70 -14.38 -4.32 10.79
C PRO A 70 -13.44 -3.28 11.39
N ASP A 71 -14.00 -2.14 11.82
CA ASP A 71 -13.21 -1.11 12.50
C ASP A 71 -12.74 -1.62 13.87
N SER A 72 -11.44 -1.86 14.00
CA SER A 72 -10.81 -2.33 15.23
C SER A 72 -9.46 -1.66 15.48
N PRO A 73 -8.95 -1.66 16.72
CA PRO A 73 -7.60 -1.20 17.05
C PRO A 73 -6.48 -1.96 16.32
N GLU A 74 -6.72 -3.23 15.96
CA GLU A 74 -5.74 -4.10 15.29
C GLU A 74 -5.32 -3.56 13.91
N LEU A 75 -6.18 -2.78 13.26
CA LEU A 75 -5.90 -2.17 11.95
C LEU A 75 -4.71 -1.21 12.03
N PHE A 76 -4.54 -0.47 13.13
CA PHE A 76 -3.36 0.38 13.32
C PHE A 76 -2.09 -0.45 13.50
N GLY A 77 -2.17 -1.55 14.26
CA GLY A 77 -1.06 -2.48 14.41
C GLY A 77 -0.56 -3.00 13.07
N ALA A 78 -1.47 -3.40 12.18
CA ALA A 78 -1.12 -3.85 10.83
C ALA A 78 -0.51 -2.74 9.96
N ILE A 79 -1.02 -1.51 10.03
CA ILE A 79 -0.44 -0.34 9.33
C ILE A 79 1.00 -0.12 9.79
N HIS A 80 1.25 -0.07 11.11
CA HIS A 80 2.59 0.12 11.65
C HIS A 80 3.53 -1.02 11.25
N ALA A 81 3.07 -2.27 11.31
CA ALA A 81 3.85 -3.43 10.90
C ALA A 81 4.25 -3.37 9.42
N VAL A 82 3.34 -2.95 8.54
CA VAL A 82 3.62 -2.77 7.11
C VAL A 82 4.60 -1.62 6.87
N LEU A 83 4.45 -0.49 7.57
CA LEU A 83 5.37 0.65 7.46
C LEU A 83 6.77 0.32 7.97
N GLU A 84 6.86 -0.47 9.04
CA GLU A 84 8.13 -0.98 9.57
C GLU A 84 8.78 -1.96 8.60
N LYS A 85 8.01 -2.92 8.06
CA LYS A 85 8.47 -3.85 7.03
C LYS A 85 8.99 -3.13 5.78
N TYR A 86 8.37 -2.02 5.41
CA TYR A 86 8.82 -1.21 4.26
C TYR A 86 10.06 -0.33 4.59
N GLY A 87 10.50 -0.33 5.84
CA GLY A 87 11.72 0.33 6.31
C GLY A 87 11.43 1.71 6.90
N LYS A 88 11.74 1.88 8.20
CA LYS A 88 11.58 3.16 8.91
C LYS A 88 12.33 4.31 8.21
N SER A 89 13.56 4.06 7.74
CA SER A 89 14.41 5.03 7.03
C SER A 89 13.96 5.35 5.59
N ASN A 90 13.06 4.56 5.00
CA ASN A 90 12.55 4.84 3.66
C ASN A 90 11.61 6.05 3.70
N LYS A 91 12.05 7.17 3.13
CA LYS A 91 11.23 8.40 3.04
C LYS A 91 10.07 8.27 2.06
N HIS A 92 10.16 7.36 1.09
CA HIS A 92 9.16 7.15 0.04
C HIS A 92 8.49 5.79 0.21
N LYS A 93 7.54 5.72 1.15
CA LYS A 93 6.66 4.56 1.31
C LYS A 93 5.47 4.71 0.38
N TYR A 94 5.57 4.16 -0.83
CA TYR A 94 4.53 4.31 -1.84
C TYR A 94 3.21 3.67 -1.39
N ARG A 95 2.11 4.42 -1.56
CA ARG A 95 0.76 4.02 -1.17
C ARG A 95 0.31 2.73 -1.84
N ALA A 96 0.65 2.54 -3.12
CA ALA A 96 0.37 1.28 -3.81
C ALA A 96 1.07 0.08 -3.15
N VAL A 97 2.32 0.25 -2.70
CA VAL A 97 3.08 -0.81 -2.00
C VAL A 97 2.52 -1.05 -0.60
N VAL A 98 2.20 0.01 0.16
CA VAL A 98 1.55 -0.10 1.47
C VAL A 98 0.21 -0.82 1.35
N TYR A 99 -0.62 -0.45 0.38
CA TYR A 99 -1.94 -1.06 0.15
C TYR A 99 -1.82 -2.51 -0.31
N TYR A 100 -0.84 -2.84 -1.15
CA TYR A 100 -0.53 -4.23 -1.52
C TYR A 100 -0.19 -5.05 -0.28
N LEU A 101 0.73 -4.56 0.56
CA LEU A 101 1.16 -5.28 1.76
C LEU A 101 0.03 -5.47 2.77
N LEU A 102 -0.83 -4.47 2.96
CA LEU A 102 -2.02 -4.57 3.80
C LEU A 102 -3.05 -5.57 3.23
N THR A 103 -3.24 -5.57 1.91
CA THR A 103 -4.14 -6.51 1.24
C THR A 103 -3.70 -7.95 1.48
N VAL A 104 -2.40 -8.22 1.33
CA VAL A 104 -1.82 -9.55 1.58
C VAL A 104 -1.85 -9.90 3.07
N HIS A 105 -1.52 -8.96 3.96
CA HIS A 105 -1.54 -9.16 5.41
C HIS A 105 -2.90 -9.67 5.91
N PHE A 106 -3.98 -9.07 5.40
CA PHE A 106 -5.36 -9.44 5.75
C PHE A 106 -5.99 -10.51 4.85
N LYS A 107 -5.25 -11.07 3.89
CA LYS A 107 -5.75 -12.07 2.91
C LYS A 107 -6.98 -11.58 2.14
N LYS A 108 -6.94 -10.32 1.68
CA LYS A 108 -8.04 -9.63 0.99
C LYS A 108 -7.80 -9.48 -0.52
N GLU A 109 -6.95 -10.31 -1.10
CA GLU A 109 -6.64 -10.32 -2.54
C GLU A 109 -7.90 -10.52 -3.39
N SER A 110 -8.87 -11.28 -2.88
CA SER A 110 -10.15 -11.55 -3.56
C SER A 110 -11.04 -10.32 -3.76
N VAL A 111 -10.73 -9.18 -3.13
CA VAL A 111 -11.41 -7.89 -3.38
C VAL A 111 -11.01 -7.31 -4.73
N TYR A 112 -9.86 -7.71 -5.27
CA TYR A 112 -9.30 -7.26 -6.54
C TYR A 112 -9.48 -8.31 -7.65
N LYS A 113 -10.71 -8.79 -7.84
CA LYS A 113 -11.04 -9.66 -8.98
C LYS A 113 -11.07 -8.87 -10.28
#